data_AF-A0A6B3GPB6-F1
#
_entry.id   AF-A0A6B3GPB6-F1
#
_cell.length_a   1.000
_cell.length_b   1.000
_cell.length_c   1.000
_cell.angle_alpha   90.00
_cell.angle_beta   90.00
_cell.angle_gamma   90.00
#
_symmetry.space_group_name_H-M   'P 1'
#
loop_
_entity.id
_entity.type
_entity.pdbx_description
1 polymer ?
#
loop_
_entity_poly.entity_id
_entity_poly.type
_entity_poly.pdbx_seq_one_letter_code
_entity_poly.pdbx_strand_id
1 'polypeptide(L)'
;FGEYMPMRTVARFFSEDVDRVQREFVPGTEVGVFDLAGTKVGLVTCYEAAFDDAVRDTVTHGGQMIAVPSNNATFGRSEMTYQQLA
;
A
#
# COMPACT_ATOMS: atom_id res chain seq x y z
N PHE A 1 12.19 3.83 -1.24
CA PHE A 1 11.47 4.98 -0.65
C PHE A 1 10.50 5.51 -1.69
N GLY A 2 9.24 5.70 -1.33
CA GLY A 2 8.20 6.10 -2.29
C GLY A 2 7.08 6.86 -1.59
N GLU A 3 6.60 6.31 -0.47
CA GLU A 3 5.50 6.91 0.30
C GLU A 3 5.96 7.70 1.52
N TYR A 4 7.09 7.34 2.12
CA TYR A 4 7.72 8.09 3.21
C TYR A 4 9.24 7.89 3.20
N MET A 5 9.97 8.74 3.95
CA MET A 5 11.41 8.58 4.15
C MET A 5 11.75 8.17 5.59
N PRO A 6 12.10 6.89 5.83
CA PRO A 6 12.55 6.46 7.14
C PRO A 6 13.88 7.12 7.51
N MET A 7 14.01 7.53 8.78
CA MET A 7 15.23 8.12 9.34
C MET A 7 15.81 9.25 8.46
N ARG A 8 14.96 10.12 7.92
CA ARG A 8 15.32 11.20 6.98
C ARG A 8 16.62 11.93 7.35
N THR A 9 16.79 12.31 8.61
CA THR A 9 18.00 13.01 9.09
C THR A 9 19.27 12.17 8.91
N VAL A 10 19.20 10.86 9.14
CA VAL A 10 20.33 9.94 8.94
C VAL A 10 20.57 9.70 7.45
N ALA A 11 19.51 9.41 6.69
CA ALA A 11 19.61 9.14 5.25
C ALA A 11 20.21 10.34 4.48
N ARG A 12 19.90 11.57 4.91
CA ARG A 12 20.39 12.81 4.30
C ARG A 12 21.91 13.00 4.42
N PHE A 13 22.58 12.34 5.37
CA PHE A 13 24.06 12.34 5.40
C PHE A 13 24.68 11.62 4.19
N PHE A 14 23.94 10.69 3.59
CA PHE A 14 24.42 9.87 2.48
C PHE A 14 23.96 10.38 1.12
N SER A 15 22.78 11.03 1.05
CA SER A 15 22.28 11.61 -0.20
C SER A 15 21.27 12.73 0.03
N GLU A 16 21.40 13.79 -0.77
CA GLU A 16 20.47 14.93 -0.83
C GLU A 16 19.14 14.56 -1.51
N ASP A 17 19.12 13.48 -2.30
CA ASP A 17 17.92 13.01 -3.02
C ASP A 17 16.75 12.66 -2.09
N VAL A 18 17.04 12.47 -0.79
CA VAL A 18 16.04 12.31 0.26
C VAL A 18 15.00 13.44 0.23
N ASP A 19 15.40 14.66 -0.13
CA ASP A 19 14.51 15.83 -0.18
C ASP A 19 13.57 15.82 -1.40
N ARG A 20 13.71 14.85 -2.32
CA ARG A 20 12.77 14.63 -3.44
C ARG A 20 11.44 14.03 -2.98
N VAL A 21 11.41 13.34 -1.84
CA VAL A 21 10.16 12.92 -1.20
C VAL A 21 9.58 14.14 -0.48
N GLN A 22 8.76 14.91 -1.19
CA GLN A 22 8.18 16.16 -0.68
C GLN A 22 6.86 15.96 0.07
N ARG A 23 6.14 14.87 -0.23
CA ARG A 23 4.94 14.45 0.49
C ARG A 23 5.20 13.09 1.11
N GLU A 24 4.86 12.98 2.38
CA GLU A 24 4.93 11.73 3.12
C GLU A 24 3.52 11.30 3.48
N PHE A 25 3.21 10.03 3.19
CA PHE A 25 2.01 9.38 3.66
C PHE A 25 2.25 8.86 5.08
N VAL A 26 1.19 8.86 5.88
CA VAL A 26 1.18 8.28 7.22
C VAL A 26 0.33 7.01 7.22
N PRO A 27 0.66 6.01 8.07
CA PRO A 27 -0.16 4.82 8.18
C PRO A 27 -1.60 5.14 8.60
N GLY A 28 -2.55 4.37 8.06
CA GLY A 28 -3.93 4.37 8.53
C GLY A 28 -4.03 3.88 9.97
N THR A 29 -5.16 4.18 10.61
CA THR A 29 -5.43 3.78 12.01
C THR A 29 -6.61 2.82 12.15
N GLU A 30 -7.27 2.50 11.05
CA GLU A 30 -8.48 1.68 11.00
C GLU A 30 -8.38 0.67 9.85
N VAL A 31 -9.10 -0.43 9.97
CA VAL A 31 -9.20 -1.44 8.90
C VAL A 31 -10.03 -0.88 7.75
N GLY A 32 -9.50 -0.96 6.53
CA GLY A 32 -10.18 -0.45 5.33
C GLY A 32 -11.36 -1.31 4.90
N VAL A 33 -12.52 -1.18 5.54
CA VAL A 33 -13.78 -1.78 5.06
C VAL A 33 -14.84 -0.69 4.92
N PHE A 34 -15.40 -0.52 3.73
CA PHE A 34 -16.43 0.48 3.46
C PHE A 34 -17.66 -0.13 2.80
N ASP A 35 -18.82 0.53 2.92
CA ASP A 35 -20.05 0.12 2.24
C ASP A 35 -20.09 0.67 0.82
N LEU A 36 -20.34 -0.20 -0.14
CA LEU A 36 -20.61 0.14 -1.53
C LEU A 36 -21.93 -0.49 -1.95
N ALA A 37 -23.00 0.32 -1.92
CA ALA A 37 -24.36 -0.10 -2.28
C ALA A 37 -24.84 -1.34 -1.50
N GLY A 38 -24.60 -1.38 -0.18
CA GLY A 38 -24.97 -2.49 0.69
C GLY A 38 -24.00 -3.68 0.67
N THR A 39 -22.90 -3.59 -0.08
CA THR A 39 -21.81 -4.57 -0.07
C THR A 39 -20.63 -4.02 0.69
N LYS A 40 -20.13 -4.75 1.68
CA LYS A 40 -18.90 -4.40 2.40
C LYS A 40 -17.69 -4.74 1.53
N VAL A 41 -16.91 -3.74 1.16
CA VAL A 41 -15.70 -3.88 0.35
C VAL A 41 -14.48 -3.66 1.24
N GLY A 42 -13.61 -4.67 1.31
CA GLY A 42 -12.29 -4.59 1.91
C GLY A 42 -11.29 -3.95 0.96
N LEU A 43 -10.56 -2.94 1.42
CA LEU A 43 -9.54 -2.22 0.68
C LEU A 43 -8.15 -2.69 1.13
N VAL A 44 -7.35 -3.13 0.18
CA VAL A 44 -5.94 -3.48 0.40
C VAL A 44 -5.12 -2.78 -0.67
N THR A 45 -4.34 -1.76 -0.31
CA THR A 45 -3.74 -0.84 -1.28
C THR A 45 -2.38 -1.35 -1.76
N CYS A 46 -2.22 -1.50 -3.08
CA CYS A 46 -0.93 -1.78 -3.73
C CYS A 46 -0.18 -2.95 -3.07
N TYR A 47 0.97 -2.67 -2.45
CA TYR A 47 1.86 -3.68 -1.86
C TYR A 47 1.30 -4.32 -0.57
N GLU A 48 0.26 -3.75 0.04
CA GLU A 48 -0.41 -4.34 1.21
C GLU A 48 -0.95 -5.75 0.93
N ALA A 49 -1.24 -6.07 -0.34
CA ALA A 49 -1.72 -7.40 -0.75
C ALA A 49 -0.73 -8.53 -0.47
N ALA A 50 0.56 -8.23 -0.32
CA ALA A 50 1.59 -9.20 0.01
C ALA A 50 1.65 -9.53 1.51
N PHE A 51 0.84 -8.88 2.36
CA PHE A 51 0.83 -9.08 3.80
C PHE A 51 -0.49 -9.70 4.26
N ASP A 52 -0.41 -10.93 4.76
CA ASP A 52 -1.58 -11.73 5.16
C ASP A 52 -2.50 -10.99 6.15
N ASP A 53 -1.93 -10.30 7.13
CA ASP A 53 -2.72 -9.62 8.17
C ASP A 53 -3.55 -8.46 7.59
N ALA A 54 -2.98 -7.68 6.67
CA ALA A 54 -3.68 -6.57 6.03
C ALA A 54 -4.91 -7.07 5.24
N VAL A 55 -4.76 -8.20 4.53
CA VAL A 55 -5.87 -8.82 3.80
C VAL A 55 -6.88 -9.45 4.78
N ARG A 56 -6.38 -10.23 5.75
CA ARG A 56 -7.20 -10.96 6.71
C ARG A 56 -8.08 -10.03 7.55
N ASP A 57 -7.57 -8.88 7.95
CA ASP A 57 -8.32 -7.91 8.73
C ASP A 57 -9.56 -7.42 7.96
N THR A 58 -9.45 -7.19 6.66
CA THR A 58 -10.63 -6.79 5.86
C THR A 58 -11.71 -7.86 5.85
N VAL A 59 -11.33 -9.14 5.84
CA VAL A 59 -12.28 -10.28 5.86
C VAL A 59 -12.92 -10.42 7.24
N THR A 60 -12.13 -10.37 8.31
CA THR A 60 -12.63 -10.51 9.69
C THR A 60 -13.54 -9.35 10.11
N HIS A 61 -13.39 -8.18 9.49
CA HIS A 61 -14.25 -7.01 9.70
C HIS A 61 -15.47 -6.97 8.75
N GLY A 62 -15.75 -8.07 8.07
CA GLY A 62 -16.99 -8.29 7.32
C GLY A 62 -16.91 -7.91 5.85
N GLY A 63 -15.71 -7.72 5.28
CA GLY A 63 -15.51 -7.57 3.85
C GLY A 63 -16.05 -8.76 3.08
N GLN A 64 -16.88 -8.49 2.07
CA GLN A 64 -17.51 -9.48 1.19
C GLN A 64 -16.83 -9.53 -0.19
N MET A 65 -16.09 -8.47 -0.53
CA MET A 65 -15.25 -8.35 -1.71
C MET A 65 -13.94 -7.67 -1.31
N ILE A 66 -12.81 -8.10 -1.85
CA ILE A 66 -11.51 -7.44 -1.66
C ILE A 66 -11.18 -6.66 -2.93
N ALA A 67 -10.90 -5.37 -2.77
CA ALA A 67 -10.42 -4.49 -3.82
C ALA A 67 -8.94 -4.16 -3.59
N VAL A 68 -8.11 -4.44 -4.59
CA VAL A 68 -6.66 -4.16 -4.56
C VAL A 68 -6.30 -3.12 -5.62
N PRO A 69 -6.58 -1.81 -5.38
CA PRO A 69 -6.10 -0.79 -6.28
C PRO A 69 -4.57 -0.73 -6.20
N SER A 70 -3.91 -0.98 -7.33
CA SER A 70 -2.44 -0.93 -7.44
C SER A 70 -2.00 -0.08 -8.62
N ASN A 71 -0.78 0.46 -8.54
CA ASN A 71 -0.10 1.12 -9.64
C ASN A 71 1.28 0.49 -9.86
N ASN A 72 1.33 -0.44 -10.81
CA ASN A 72 2.57 -1.16 -11.15
C ASN A 72 3.38 -0.46 -12.26
N ALA A 73 3.04 0.78 -12.62
CA ALA A 73 3.69 1.48 -13.74
C ALA A 73 5.21 1.61 -13.59
N THR A 74 5.69 1.78 -12.35
CA THR A 74 7.13 1.89 -12.05
C THR A 74 7.87 0.56 -12.24
N PHE A 75 7.20 -0.58 -12.06
CA PHE A 75 7.77 -1.90 -12.36
C PHE A 75 7.74 -2.23 -13.86
N GLY A 76 6.88 -1.58 -14.63
CA GLY A 76 6.81 -1.72 -16.08
C GLY A 76 6.59 -3.16 -16.53
N ARG A 77 7.23 -3.56 -17.63
CA ARG A 77 7.20 -4.93 -18.17
C ARG A 77 8.31 -5.79 -17.57
N SER A 78 8.34 -5.88 -16.25
CA SER A 78 9.27 -6.75 -15.51
C SER A 78 8.50 -7.82 -14.73
N GLU A 79 9.22 -8.85 -14.28
CA GLU A 79 8.66 -9.93 -13.47
C GLU A 79 7.96 -9.45 -12.19
N MET A 80 8.42 -8.32 -11.62
CA MET A 80 7.83 -7.76 -10.40
C MET A 80 6.33 -7.45 -10.56
N THR A 81 5.89 -7.02 -11.75
CA THR A 81 4.48 -6.75 -12.03
C THR A 81 3.64 -8.02 -11.93
N TYR A 82 4.18 -9.17 -12.36
CA TYR A 82 3.51 -10.46 -12.28
C TYR A 82 3.59 -11.06 -10.89
N GLN A 83 4.71 -10.87 -10.18
CA GLN A 83 4.85 -11.31 -8.79
C GLN A 83 3.89 -10.59 -7.84
N GLN A 84 3.59 -9.31 -8.06
CA GLN A 84 2.57 -8.61 -7.28
C GLN A 84 1.13 -9.05 -7.59
N LEU A 85 0.90 -9.65 -8.77
CA LEU A 85 -0.41 -10.18 -9.13
C LEU A 85 -0.64 -11.59 -8.54
N ALA A 86 0.45 -12.34 -8.35
CA ALA A 86 0.44 -13.77 -8.03
C ALA A 86 0.32 -14.07 -6.53
#